data_AF-A0A1Q9NJI7-F1
#
_entry.id   AF-A0A1Q9NJI7-F1
#
_cell.length_a   1.000
_cell.length_b   1.000
_cell.length_c   1.000
_cell.angle_alpha   90.00
_cell.angle_beta   90.00
_cell.angle_gamma   90.00
#
_symmetry.space_group_name_H-M   'P 1'
#
loop_
_entity.id
_entity.type
_entity.pdbx_description
1 polymer ?
#
loop_
_entity_poly.entity_id
_entity_poly.type
_entity_poly.pdbx_seq_one_letter_code
_entity_poly.pdbx_strand_id
1 'polypeptide(L)'
;MVHKQLKALDKTLLLAIGRANNFSLSKHSSIHVIRNYYPKELKKEGKIVSKMESRSFGRLESKKLINKHSTGKKITWDLTREGRNKALELNDIKNKK
;
A
#
# COMPACT_ATOMS: atom_id res chain seq x y z
N MET A 1 23.24 5.40 3.36
CA MET A 1 22.31 5.32 2.21
C MET A 1 21.07 6.15 2.52
N VAL A 2 20.82 7.23 1.78
CA VAL A 2 19.69 8.15 2.03
C VAL A 2 18.41 7.49 1.51
N HIS A 3 17.61 6.88 2.38
CA HIS A 3 16.28 6.41 2.00
C HIS A 3 15.42 7.62 1.61
N LYS A 4 15.28 7.87 0.29
CA LYS A 4 14.32 8.86 -0.24
C LYS A 4 12.97 8.65 0.44
N GLN A 5 12.49 9.67 1.17
CA GLN A 5 11.23 9.62 1.91
C GLN A 5 10.09 9.13 1.01
N LEU A 6 9.22 8.28 1.56
CA LEU A 6 7.99 7.86 0.89
C LEU A 6 7.08 9.07 0.66
N LYS A 7 6.52 9.21 -0.55
CA LYS A 7 5.53 10.25 -0.83
C LYS A 7 4.26 10.01 0.00
N ALA A 8 3.45 11.04 0.20
CA ALA A 8 2.18 10.93 0.94
C ALA A 8 1.30 9.80 0.39
N LEU A 9 1.16 9.70 -0.94
CA LEU A 9 0.40 8.63 -1.58
C LEU A 9 1.00 7.23 -1.34
N ASP A 10 2.33 7.10 -1.36
CA ASP A 10 3.01 5.82 -1.12
C ASP A 10 2.75 5.34 0.33
N LYS A 11 2.79 6.27 1.30
CA LYS A 11 2.47 5.99 2.71
C LYS A 11 1.00 5.56 2.86
N THR A 12 0.08 6.28 2.23
CA THR A 12 -1.35 5.94 2.25
C THR A 12 -1.61 4.58 1.63
N LEU A 13 -0.97 4.27 0.51
CA LEU A 13 -1.11 3.00 -0.17
C LEU A 13 -0.56 1.85 0.68
N LEU A 14 0.64 2.01 1.25
CA LEU A 14 1.25 1.02 2.12
C LEU A 14 0.39 0.73 3.35
N LEU A 15 -0.17 1.78 3.96
CA LEU A 15 -1.11 1.64 5.08
C LEU A 15 -2.40 0.95 4.66
N ALA A 16 -2.93 1.25 3.47
CA ALA A 16 -4.14 0.61 2.96
C ALA A 16 -3.94 -0.89 2.69
N ILE A 17 -2.78 -1.28 2.14
CA ILE A 17 -2.39 -2.69 1.97
C ILE A 17 -2.25 -3.35 3.34
N GLY A 18 -1.60 -2.69 4.29
CA GLY A 18 -1.49 -3.19 5.66
C GLY A 18 -2.85 -3.43 6.31
N ARG A 19 -3.78 -2.49 6.22
CA ARG A 19 -5.13 -2.65 6.76
C ARG A 19 -5.92 -3.75 6.05
N ALA A 20 -5.85 -3.82 4.72
CA ALA A 20 -6.49 -4.88 3.94
C ALA A 20 -5.99 -6.28 4.32
N ASN A 21 -4.70 -6.40 4.62
CA ASN A 21 -4.06 -7.66 5.00
C ASN A 21 -4.04 -7.89 6.53
N ASN A 22 -4.68 -7.05 7.34
CA ASN A 22 -4.59 -7.03 8.81
C ASN A 22 -3.14 -7.03 9.33
N PHE A 23 -2.23 -6.38 8.62
CA PHE A 23 -0.80 -6.34 8.87
C PHE A 23 -0.13 -7.73 8.92
N SER A 24 -0.78 -8.75 8.36
CA SER A 24 -0.21 -10.10 8.25
C SER A 24 0.75 -10.19 7.06
N LEU A 25 1.85 -10.93 7.23
CA LEU A 25 2.79 -11.27 6.16
C LEU A 25 2.30 -12.44 5.30
N SER A 26 1.31 -13.20 5.77
CA SER A 26 0.74 -14.35 5.06
C SER A 26 -0.51 -14.01 4.24
N LYS A 27 -1.02 -12.77 4.36
CA LYS A 27 -2.23 -12.33 3.66
C LYS A 27 -1.88 -11.42 2.51
N HIS A 28 -2.55 -11.63 1.39
CA HIS A 28 -2.52 -10.75 0.23
C HIS A 28 -3.92 -10.41 -0.23
N SER A 29 -4.13 -9.14 -0.60
CA SER A 29 -5.42 -8.62 -0.99
C SER A 29 -5.41 -8.09 -2.42
N SER A 30 -6.55 -8.15 -3.08
CA SER A 30 -6.73 -7.52 -4.40
C SER A 30 -6.83 -6.00 -4.27
N ILE A 31 -6.62 -5.30 -5.38
CA ILE A 31 -6.71 -3.84 -5.44
C ILE A 31 -8.08 -3.33 -5.01
N HIS A 32 -9.12 -4.11 -5.30
CA HIS A 32 -10.49 -3.77 -4.93
C HIS A 32 -10.66 -3.72 -3.41
N VAL A 33 -10.09 -4.69 -2.68
CA VAL A 33 -10.10 -4.70 -1.21
C VAL A 33 -9.23 -3.57 -0.66
N ILE A 34 -8.04 -3.36 -1.22
CA ILE A 34 -7.11 -2.30 -0.79
C ILE A 34 -7.75 -0.91 -0.90
N ARG A 35 -8.46 -0.63 -2.00
CA ARG A 35 -9.15 0.65 -2.25
C ARG A 35 -10.25 0.97 -1.23
N ASN A 36 -10.80 -0.02 -0.53
CA ASN A 36 -11.78 0.23 0.53
C ASN A 36 -11.16 1.04 1.68
N TYR A 37 -9.86 0.87 1.92
CA TYR A 37 -9.11 1.54 2.98
C TYR A 37 -8.51 2.88 2.56
N TYR A 38 -8.76 3.33 1.32
CA TYR A 38 -8.31 4.65 0.90
C TYR A 38 -9.10 5.77 1.58
N PRO A 39 -8.46 6.90 1.90
CA PRO A 39 -9.16 8.13 2.30
C PRO A 39 -10.14 8.57 1.20
N LYS A 40 -11.25 9.19 1.62
CA LYS A 40 -12.33 9.64 0.72
C LYS A 40 -11.85 10.56 -0.40
N GLU A 41 -10.80 11.35 -0.14
CA GLU A 41 -10.17 12.26 -1.10
C GLU A 41 -9.61 11.52 -2.32
N LEU A 42 -8.96 10.38 -2.12
CA LEU A 42 -8.42 9.56 -3.21
C LEU A 42 -9.50 8.81 -4.01
N LYS A 43 -10.74 8.76 -3.53
CA LYS A 43 -11.85 8.11 -4.26
C LYS A 43 -12.47 9.04 -5.32
N LYS A 44 -12.28 10.37 -5.22
CA LYS A 44 -12.95 11.36 -6.09
C LYS A 44 -12.29 11.56 -7.47
N GLU A 45 -11.03 11.15 -7.65
CA GLU A 45 -10.22 11.46 -8.87
C GLU A 45 -9.94 10.25 -9.80
N GLY A 46 -10.88 9.31 -9.91
CA GLY A 46 -10.70 7.93 -10.42
C GLY A 46 -9.67 7.68 -11.55
N LYS A 47 -9.64 8.48 -12.62
CA LYS A 47 -8.69 8.29 -13.75
C LYS A 47 -7.24 8.72 -13.42
N ILE A 48 -7.07 9.82 -12.69
CA ILE A 48 -5.75 10.32 -12.28
C ILE A 48 -5.18 9.41 -11.18
N VAL A 49 -6.06 8.96 -10.28
CA VAL A 49 -5.73 8.04 -9.19
C VAL A 49 -5.17 6.73 -9.73
N SER A 50 -5.76 6.13 -10.78
CA SER A 50 -5.26 4.87 -11.32
C SER A 50 -3.83 4.94 -11.87
N LYS A 51 -3.42 6.06 -12.50
CA LYS A 51 -2.03 6.26 -12.96
C LYS A 51 -1.09 6.48 -11.78
N MET A 52 -1.51 7.27 -10.79
CA MET A 52 -0.71 7.54 -9.59
C MET A 52 -0.55 6.30 -8.70
N GLU A 53 -1.59 5.48 -8.59
CA GLU A 53 -1.60 4.18 -7.91
C GLU A 53 -0.56 3.26 -8.54
N SER A 54 -0.63 3.04 -9.85
CA SER A 54 0.31 2.14 -10.55
C SER A 54 1.77 2.56 -10.31
N ARG A 55 2.06 3.87 -10.39
CA ARG A 55 3.39 4.40 -10.06
C ARG A 55 3.77 4.20 -8.60
N SER A 56 2.81 4.26 -7.67
CA SER A 56 3.06 4.08 -6.24
C SER A 56 3.31 2.60 -5.90
N PHE A 57 2.53 1.68 -6.47
CA PHE A 57 2.80 0.23 -6.38
C PHE A 57 4.20 -0.10 -6.87
N GLY A 58 4.58 0.38 -8.07
CA GLY A 58 5.92 0.14 -8.60
C GLY A 58 7.04 0.71 -7.72
N ARG A 59 6.82 1.87 -7.07
CA ARG A 59 7.78 2.43 -6.10
C ARG A 59 7.89 1.60 -4.82
N LEU A 60 6.77 1.13 -4.28
CA LEU A 60 6.74 0.29 -3.08
C LEU A 60 7.39 -1.07 -3.33
N GLU A 61 7.13 -1.66 -4.49
CA GLU A 61 7.76 -2.90 -4.96
C GLU A 61 9.28 -2.71 -5.16
N SER A 62 9.70 -1.63 -5.84
CA SER A 62 11.13 -1.29 -6.00
C SER A 62 11.84 -1.07 -4.66
N LYS A 63 11.11 -0.61 -3.64
CA LYS A 63 11.62 -0.42 -2.27
C LYS A 63 11.51 -1.69 -1.42
N LYS A 64 11.10 -2.83 -1.98
CA LYS A 64 10.90 -4.11 -1.27
C LYS A 64 9.96 -4.01 -0.06
N LEU A 65 8.95 -3.15 -0.14
CA LEU A 65 7.94 -2.99 0.93
C LEU A 65 6.70 -3.87 0.69
N ILE A 66 6.43 -4.22 -0.56
CA ILE A 66 5.30 -5.08 -0.94
C ILE A 66 5.78 -6.08 -1.98
N ASN A 67 5.13 -7.23 -2.06
CA ASN A 67 5.25 -8.10 -3.23
C ASN A 67 3.94 -8.09 -4.02
N LYS A 68 4.08 -8.44 -5.30
CA LYS A 68 2.98 -8.57 -6.23
C LYS A 68 2.87 -10.04 -6.59
N HIS A 69 1.70 -10.61 -6.37
CA HIS A 69 1.36 -11.96 -6.78
C HIS A 69 0.37 -11.89 -7.95
N SER A 70 0.64 -12.67 -9.00
CA SER A 70 -0.24 -12.80 -10.16
C SER A 70 -0.67 -14.25 -10.29
N THR A 71 -1.96 -14.51 -10.11
CA THR A 71 -2.56 -15.84 -10.28
C THR A 71 -3.58 -15.77 -11.41
N GLY A 72 -3.17 -16.21 -12.60
CA GLY A 72 -3.97 -16.04 -13.82
C GLY A 72 -4.25 -14.57 -14.11
N LYS A 73 -5.54 -14.20 -14.17
CA LYS A 73 -6.00 -12.80 -14.39
C LYS A 73 -6.09 -11.97 -13.11
N LYS A 74 -5.85 -12.55 -11.92
CA LYS A 74 -5.98 -11.87 -10.63
C LYS A 74 -4.62 -11.41 -10.12
N ILE A 75 -4.55 -10.15 -9.69
CA ILE A 75 -3.37 -9.57 -9.05
C ILE A 75 -3.70 -9.28 -7.59
N THR A 76 -2.82 -9.72 -6.69
CA THR A 76 -2.89 -9.48 -5.25
C THR A 76 -1.56 -8.95 -4.74
N TRP A 77 -1.60 -8.27 -3.59
CA TRP A 77 -0.42 -7.68 -2.96
C TRP A 77 -0.35 -8.03 -1.47
N ASP A 78 0.83 -8.43 -1.02
CA ASP A 78 1.23 -8.68 0.36
C ASP A 78 2.26 -7.64 0.83
N LEU A 79 2.48 -7.62 2.14
CA LEU A 79 3.54 -6.83 2.76
C LEU A 79 4.78 -7.70 2.94
N THR A 80 5.95 -7.13 2.65
CA THR A 80 7.20 -7.69 3.17
C THR A 80 7.33 -7.38 4.67
N ARG A 81 8.32 -7.99 5.33
CA ARG A 81 8.64 -7.69 6.73
C ARG A 81 8.91 -6.19 6.97
N GLU A 82 9.67 -5.58 6.06
CA GLU A 82 9.96 -4.13 6.10
C GLU A 82 8.70 -3.29 5.84
N GLY A 83 7.88 -3.70 4.86
CA GLY A 83 6.62 -3.04 4.56
C GLY A 83 5.64 -3.06 5.72
N ARG A 84 5.51 -4.19 6.42
CA ARG A 84 4.68 -4.33 7.61
C ARG A 84 5.14 -3.41 8.72
N ASN A 85 6.43 -3.44 9.06
CA ASN A 85 6.97 -2.56 10.10
C ASN A 85 6.66 -1.10 9.76
N LYS A 86 6.87 -0.71 8.50
CA LYS A 86 6.61 0.65 8.06
C LYS A 86 5.12 1.02 8.09
N ALA A 87 4.25 0.10 7.70
CA ALA A 87 2.80 0.29 7.75
C ALA A 87 2.30 0.43 9.20
N LEU A 88 2.88 -0.32 10.15
CA LEU A 88 2.57 -0.23 11.58
C LEU A 88 3.03 1.11 12.16
N GLU A 89 4.26 1.56 11.87
CA GLU A 89 4.74 2.90 12.25
C GLU A 89 3.77 3.99 11.77
N LEU A 90 3.34 3.91 10.50
CA LEU A 90 2.39 4.87 9.93
C LEU A 90 1.01 4.82 10.60
N ASN A 91 0.57 3.65 11.05
CA ASN A 91 -0.70 3.49 11.75
C ASN A 91 -0.65 4.06 13.17
N ASP A 92 0.46 3.85 13.89
CA ASP A 92 0.68 4.39 15.25
C ASP A 92 0.71 5.92 15.24
N ILE A 93 1.44 6.52 14.30
CA ILE A 93 1.50 7.98 14.11
C ILE A 93 0.11 8.58 13.88
N LYS A 94 -0.78 7.85 13.19
CA LYS A 94 -2.14 8.32 12.91
C LYS A 94 -3.08 8.19 14.11
N ASN A 95 -2.83 7.26 15.03
CA ASN A 95 -3.64 7.05 16.24
C ASN A 95 -3.20 7.92 17.42
N LYS A 96 -1.98 8.47 17.39
CA LYS A 96 -1.47 9.41 18.41
C LYS A 96 -1.88 10.87 18.18
N LYS A 97 -2.64 11.16 17.13
CA LYS A 97 -3.03 12.50 16.71
C LYS A 97 -4.55 12.63 16.74
#